data_AF-A0A3P3W495-F1
#
_entry.id   AF-A0A3P3W495-F1
#
_cell.length_a   1.000
_cell.length_b   1.000
_cell.length_c   1.000
_cell.angle_alpha   90.00
_cell.angle_beta   90.00
_cell.angle_gamma   90.00
#
_symmetry.space_group_name_H-M   'P 1'
#
loop_
_entity.id
_entity.type
_entity.pdbx_description
1 polymer ?
#
loop_
_entity_poly.entity_id
_entity_poly.type
_entity_poly.pdbx_seq_one_letter_code
_entity_poly.pdbx_strand_id
1 'polypeptide(L)'
;MQHWVLTLNCDDRSGIVHAVTAAIVAAAGNIAELQQFSSTDTGRFFLRLEVDSPVTRGALLAELNPVAERFGADITLDVAGRPLRTLVLASKAEHCVNDLLFRQRAGHLPIEVPLVMANHPTLAPLAEFYKVPFEHLAVTNQDEKAAFERRVLEVVDEHDIELVVLARYMQILSPELCEALEGRAINIHHSFLPGFKGANPYRQAHARGVKLVGATAHFVTTDLDEGPIIEQNVRRVDHADSVAELQSMGQDEESRTLTQAVKWFAEHRILLDGQRTIVFR
;
A
#
# COMPACT_ATOMS: atom_id res chain seq x y z
N MET A 1 -13.16 -8.57 24.42
CA MET A 1 -11.72 -8.67 24.15
C MET A 1 -11.52 -8.04 22.77
N GLN A 2 -10.68 -7.02 22.68
CA GLN A 2 -10.37 -6.34 21.43
C GLN A 2 -8.99 -6.82 20.97
N HIS A 3 -8.83 -6.97 19.66
CA HIS A 3 -7.59 -7.38 19.03
C HIS A 3 -6.97 -6.16 18.36
N TRP A 4 -5.78 -5.78 18.81
CA TRP A 4 -5.10 -4.56 18.40
C TRP A 4 -3.85 -4.88 17.59
N VAL A 5 -3.51 -4.02 16.64
CA VAL A 5 -2.20 -3.98 16.01
C VAL A 5 -1.48 -2.70 16.43
N LEU A 6 -0.25 -2.86 16.91
CA LEU A 6 0.61 -1.79 17.36
C LEU A 6 1.86 -1.78 16.49
N THR A 7 2.17 -0.64 15.88
CA THR A 7 3.47 -0.40 15.26
C THR A 7 4.23 0.67 16.02
N LEU A 8 5.54 0.52 16.10
CA LEU A 8 6.44 1.46 16.74
C LEU A 8 7.71 1.59 15.91
N ASN A 9 8.18 2.81 15.73
CA ASN A 9 9.53 3.07 15.21
C ASN A 9 10.22 4.22 15.94
N CYS A 10 11.52 4.11 16.15
CA CYS A 10 12.34 5.11 16.84
C CYS A 10 13.85 4.90 16.59
N ASP A 11 14.69 5.73 17.21
CA ASP A 11 16.13 5.46 17.28
C ASP A 11 16.41 4.22 18.16
N ASP A 12 17.27 3.33 17.65
CA ASP A 12 17.60 2.07 18.32
C ASP A 12 18.41 2.31 19.59
N ARG A 13 17.96 1.69 20.68
CA ARG A 13 18.62 1.71 21.99
C ARG A 13 18.09 0.61 22.89
N SER A 14 18.88 0.27 23.91
CA SER A 14 18.49 -0.76 24.88
C SER A 14 17.19 -0.42 25.63
N GLY A 15 16.35 -1.43 25.83
CA GLY A 15 15.17 -1.37 26.69
C GLY A 15 13.84 -1.09 25.99
N ILE A 16 13.81 -0.85 24.68
CA ILE A 16 12.57 -0.57 23.92
C ILE A 16 11.58 -1.73 24.06
N VAL A 17 11.98 -2.95 23.70
CA VAL A 17 11.11 -4.14 23.77
C VAL A 17 10.59 -4.38 25.19
N HIS A 18 11.45 -4.24 26.20
CA HIS A 18 11.04 -4.42 27.59
C HIS A 18 9.98 -3.39 28.00
N ALA A 19 10.18 -2.11 27.67
CA ALA A 19 9.24 -1.06 28.01
C ALA A 19 7.88 -1.24 27.33
N VAL A 20 7.87 -1.58 26.03
CA VAL A 20 6.63 -1.81 25.28
C VAL A 20 5.88 -3.02 25.82
N THR A 21 6.56 -4.14 26.02
CA THR A 21 5.90 -5.36 26.50
C THR A 21 5.42 -5.21 27.96
N ALA A 22 6.15 -4.47 28.80
CA ALA A 22 5.69 -4.11 30.14
C ALA A 22 4.42 -3.24 30.11
N ALA A 23 4.35 -2.23 29.24
CA ALA A 23 3.15 -1.40 29.07
C ALA A 23 1.93 -2.22 28.61
N ILE A 24 2.12 -3.18 27.70
CA ILE A 24 1.05 -4.09 27.27
C ILE A 24 0.54 -4.92 28.43
N VAL A 25 1.43 -5.47 29.26
CA VAL A 25 1.06 -6.26 30.44
C VAL A 25 0.34 -5.38 31.48
N ALA A 26 0.78 -4.13 31.70
CA ALA A 26 0.12 -3.18 32.58
C ALA A 26 -1.32 -2.88 32.14
N ALA A 27 -1.56 -2.85 30.84
CA ALA A 27 -2.88 -2.74 30.22
C ALA A 27 -3.66 -4.07 30.14
N ALA A 28 -3.24 -5.10 30.91
CA ALA A 28 -3.81 -6.45 30.89
C ALA A 28 -3.88 -7.09 29.48
N GLY A 29 -2.98 -6.70 28.59
CA GLY A 29 -2.87 -7.23 27.23
C GLY A 29 -2.03 -8.50 27.17
N ASN A 30 -2.39 -9.37 26.22
CA ASN A 30 -1.63 -10.54 25.82
C ASN A 30 -1.10 -10.34 24.41
N ILE A 31 0.18 -10.60 24.19
CA ILE A 31 0.80 -10.47 22.86
C ILE A 31 0.55 -11.76 22.09
N ALA A 32 -0.13 -11.63 20.94
CA ALA A 32 -0.42 -12.73 20.03
C ALA A 32 0.68 -12.89 18.96
N GLU A 33 1.19 -11.77 18.44
CA GLU A 33 2.29 -11.73 17.45
C GLU A 33 3.29 -10.64 17.88
N LEU A 34 4.59 -10.90 17.72
CA LEU A 34 5.66 -9.92 17.94
C LEU A 34 6.73 -10.08 16.88
N GLN A 35 7.00 -9.02 16.13
CA GLN A 35 8.12 -8.94 15.21
C GLN A 35 8.88 -7.63 15.44
N GLN A 36 10.22 -7.71 15.47
CA GLN A 36 11.09 -6.55 15.61
C GLN A 36 12.23 -6.56 14.59
N PHE A 37 12.76 -5.39 14.29
CA PHE A 37 13.92 -5.23 13.43
C PHE A 37 14.73 -4.00 13.85
N SER A 38 16.05 -4.16 13.96
CA SER A 38 17.00 -3.06 14.12
C SER A 38 17.75 -2.85 12.81
N SER A 39 17.64 -1.67 12.22
CA SER A 39 18.37 -1.27 11.03
C SER A 39 19.75 -0.76 11.43
N THR A 40 20.80 -1.52 11.16
CA THR A 40 22.19 -1.08 11.42
C THR A 40 22.61 0.06 10.49
N ASP A 41 21.96 0.21 9.34
CA ASP A 41 22.26 1.26 8.36
C ASP A 41 21.77 2.63 8.83
N THR A 42 20.55 2.68 9.38
CA THR A 42 19.90 3.93 9.79
C THR A 42 19.94 4.17 11.29
N GLY A 43 20.33 3.17 12.09
CA GLY A 43 20.30 3.22 13.54
C GLY A 43 18.89 3.23 14.12
N ARG A 44 17.89 2.80 13.33
CA ARG A 44 16.46 2.82 13.72
C ARG A 44 15.97 1.45 14.14
N PHE A 45 14.99 1.45 15.04
CA PHE A 45 14.30 0.28 15.55
C PHE A 45 12.84 0.28 15.09
N PHE A 46 12.33 -0.89 14.72
CA PHE A 46 10.98 -1.12 14.23
C PHE A 46 10.35 -2.30 14.97
N LEU A 47 9.07 -2.18 15.31
CA LEU A 47 8.32 -3.19 16.03
C LEU A 47 6.88 -3.24 15.51
N ARG A 48 6.36 -4.45 15.33
CA ARG A 48 4.94 -4.73 15.11
C ARG A 48 4.48 -5.76 16.12
N LEU A 49 3.34 -5.50 16.73
CA LEU A 49 2.71 -6.35 17.73
C LEU A 49 1.23 -6.53 17.41
N GLU A 50 0.73 -7.75 17.56
CA GLU A 50 -0.70 -7.99 17.71
C GLU A 50 -1.01 -8.30 19.17
N VAL A 51 -2.01 -7.63 19.73
CA VAL A 51 -2.30 -7.64 21.17
C VAL A 51 -3.78 -7.90 21.41
N ASP A 52 -4.10 -8.96 22.13
CA ASP A 52 -5.43 -9.15 22.70
C ASP A 52 -5.53 -8.43 24.03
N SER A 53 -6.47 -7.51 24.17
CA SER A 53 -6.66 -6.79 25.44
C SER A 53 -8.14 -6.60 25.78
N PRO A 54 -8.52 -6.67 27.07
CA PRO A 54 -9.86 -6.32 27.50
C PRO A 54 -10.09 -4.80 27.59
N VAL A 55 -9.04 -3.99 27.52
CA VAL A 55 -9.13 -2.54 27.73
C VAL A 55 -9.46 -1.76 26.45
N THR A 56 -9.86 -0.50 26.62
CA THR A 56 -10.14 0.41 25.51
C THR A 56 -8.85 0.93 24.87
N ARG A 57 -8.94 1.45 23.64
CA ARG A 57 -7.83 2.13 22.95
C ARG A 57 -7.15 3.18 23.83
N GLY A 58 -7.95 4.02 24.50
CA GLY A 58 -7.44 5.09 25.36
C GLY A 58 -6.66 4.58 26.57
N ALA A 59 -7.09 3.48 27.19
CA ALA A 59 -6.38 2.87 28.31
C ALA A 59 -5.05 2.23 27.86
N LEU A 60 -5.03 1.56 26.70
CA LEU A 60 -3.80 0.98 26.16
C LEU A 60 -2.80 2.08 25.75
N LEU A 61 -3.28 3.17 25.13
CA LEU A 61 -2.44 4.33 24.82
C LEU A 61 -1.92 5.04 26.07
N ALA A 62 -2.69 5.08 27.16
CA ALA A 62 -2.21 5.67 28.41
C ALA A 62 -0.96 4.96 28.96
N GLU A 63 -0.84 3.64 28.78
CA GLU A 63 0.36 2.87 29.15
C GLU A 63 1.49 2.99 28.11
N LEU A 64 1.15 3.15 26.82
CA LEU A 64 2.14 3.24 25.74
C LEU A 64 2.74 4.65 25.55
N ASN A 65 1.99 5.71 25.84
CA ASN A 65 2.45 7.10 25.64
C ASN A 65 3.74 7.42 26.44
N PRO A 66 3.91 7.00 27.71
CA PRO A 66 5.18 7.16 28.42
C PRO A 66 6.36 6.45 27.73
N VAL A 67 6.11 5.33 27.06
CA VAL A 67 7.12 4.62 26.26
C VAL A 67 7.47 5.44 25.02
N ALA A 68 6.45 5.95 24.32
CA ALA A 68 6.63 6.83 23.15
C ALA A 68 7.50 8.06 23.51
N GLU A 69 7.16 8.75 24.59
CA GLU A 69 7.89 9.93 25.08
C GLU A 69 9.34 9.59 25.46
N ARG A 70 9.55 8.50 26.21
CA ARG A 70 10.88 8.07 26.65
C ARG A 70 11.82 7.76 25.49
N PHE A 71 11.31 7.15 24.43
CA PHE A 71 12.11 6.71 23.29
C PHE A 71 12.01 7.63 22.07
N GLY A 72 11.24 8.73 22.15
CA GLY A 72 10.92 9.56 20.99
C GLY A 72 10.33 8.73 19.86
N ALA A 73 9.43 7.81 20.20
CA ALA A 73 8.93 6.81 19.27
C ALA A 73 7.60 7.21 18.67
N ASP A 74 7.47 6.98 17.36
CA ASP A 74 6.21 7.09 16.66
C ASP A 74 5.42 5.80 16.87
N ILE A 75 4.29 5.90 17.55
CA ILE A 75 3.40 4.78 17.87
C ILE A 75 2.10 4.93 17.09
N THR A 76 1.71 3.87 16.38
CA THR A 76 0.36 3.72 15.83
C THR A 76 -0.33 2.54 16.47
N LEU A 77 -1.56 2.74 16.94
CA LEU A 77 -2.40 1.70 17.50
C LEU A 77 -3.72 1.64 16.75
N ASP A 78 -4.05 0.46 16.23
CA ASP A 78 -5.25 0.22 15.45
C ASP A 78 -5.95 -1.10 15.80
N VAL A 79 -7.19 -1.28 15.35
CA VAL A 79 -7.94 -2.53 15.47
C VAL A 79 -7.45 -3.49 14.40
N ALA A 80 -6.88 -4.61 14.81
CA ALA A 80 -6.38 -5.62 13.89
C ALA A 80 -7.52 -6.24 13.07
N GLY A 81 -7.33 -6.31 11.76
CA GLY A 81 -8.26 -6.93 10.82
C GLY A 81 -9.48 -6.09 10.44
N ARG A 82 -9.60 -4.82 10.90
CA ARG A 82 -10.66 -3.94 10.39
C ARG A 82 -10.43 -3.63 8.90
N PRO A 83 -11.48 -3.47 8.09
CA PRO A 83 -11.32 -3.00 6.73
C PRO A 83 -10.69 -1.60 6.69
N LEU A 84 -9.63 -1.45 5.90
CA LEU A 84 -8.97 -0.17 5.64
C LEU A 84 -9.69 0.58 4.52
N ARG A 85 -10.06 1.83 4.76
CA ARG A 85 -10.81 2.63 3.77
C ARG A 85 -9.87 3.06 2.65
N THR A 86 -10.13 2.55 1.44
CA THR A 86 -9.18 2.58 0.32
C THR A 86 -9.80 3.18 -0.94
N LEU A 87 -9.26 4.30 -1.41
CA LEU A 87 -9.63 4.89 -2.71
C LEU A 87 -8.83 4.21 -3.81
N VAL A 88 -9.51 3.78 -4.89
CA VAL A 88 -8.83 3.20 -6.06
C VAL A 88 -8.88 4.20 -7.21
N LEU A 89 -7.70 4.60 -7.70
CA LEU A 89 -7.53 5.38 -8.92
C LEU A 89 -7.16 4.47 -10.09
N ALA A 90 -7.83 4.63 -11.23
CA ALA A 90 -7.62 3.76 -12.39
C ALA A 90 -7.69 4.50 -13.72
N SER A 91 -7.15 3.88 -14.78
CA SER A 91 -7.29 4.37 -16.15
C SER A 91 -8.18 3.45 -16.98
N LYS A 92 -7.60 2.64 -17.88
CA LYS A 92 -8.37 1.71 -18.75
C LYS A 92 -8.11 0.24 -18.45
N ALA A 93 -7.01 -0.07 -17.76
CA ALA A 93 -6.60 -1.44 -17.52
C ALA A 93 -7.43 -2.03 -16.39
N GLU A 94 -8.07 -3.16 -16.65
CA GLU A 94 -9.08 -3.74 -15.77
C GLU A 94 -8.48 -4.63 -14.66
N HIS A 95 -7.36 -5.28 -14.95
CA HIS A 95 -6.85 -6.43 -14.19
C HIS A 95 -6.58 -6.13 -12.71
N CYS A 96 -5.92 -5.02 -12.38
CA CYS A 96 -5.64 -4.66 -10.99
C CYS A 96 -6.91 -4.27 -10.22
N VAL A 97 -7.80 -3.48 -10.83
CA VAL A 97 -9.07 -3.08 -10.19
C VAL A 97 -9.93 -4.30 -9.94
N ASN A 98 -10.05 -5.21 -10.92
CA ASN A 98 -10.82 -6.43 -10.77
C ASN A 98 -10.25 -7.34 -9.65
N ASP A 99 -8.92 -7.53 -9.57
CA ASP A 99 -8.32 -8.38 -8.54
C ASP A 99 -8.53 -7.81 -7.12
N LEU A 100 -8.35 -6.49 -6.94
CA LEU A 100 -8.61 -5.81 -5.66
C LEU A 100 -10.07 -5.97 -5.21
N LEU A 101 -11.02 -5.64 -6.09
CA LEU A 101 -12.46 -5.71 -5.78
C LEU A 101 -12.94 -7.15 -5.56
N PHE A 102 -12.43 -8.10 -6.36
CA PHE A 102 -12.70 -9.52 -6.17
C PHE A 102 -12.25 -10.01 -4.79
N ARG A 103 -11.02 -9.69 -4.38
CA ARG A 103 -10.45 -10.16 -3.12
C ARG A 103 -11.06 -9.48 -1.91
N GLN A 104 -11.42 -8.20 -2.01
CA GLN A 104 -12.26 -7.53 -1.01
C GLN A 104 -13.58 -8.28 -0.84
N ARG A 105 -14.32 -8.52 -1.93
CA ARG A 105 -15.63 -9.21 -1.87
C ARG A 105 -15.51 -10.63 -1.32
N ALA A 106 -14.40 -11.31 -1.61
CA ALA A 106 -14.11 -12.65 -1.09
C ALA A 106 -13.65 -12.67 0.38
N GLY A 107 -13.41 -11.51 1.01
CA GLY A 107 -12.90 -11.42 2.39
C GLY A 107 -11.41 -11.77 2.53
N HIS A 108 -10.66 -11.77 1.43
CA HIS A 108 -9.23 -12.10 1.41
C HIS A 108 -8.31 -10.87 1.48
N LEU A 109 -8.88 -9.68 1.30
CA LEU A 109 -8.18 -8.39 1.36
C LEU A 109 -8.98 -7.48 2.32
N PRO A 110 -8.42 -7.09 3.49
CA PRO A 110 -9.14 -6.33 4.50
C PRO A 110 -9.19 -4.84 4.13
N ILE A 111 -9.81 -4.51 3.01
CA ILE A 111 -10.07 -3.15 2.57
C ILE A 111 -11.56 -2.93 2.35
N GLU A 112 -11.98 -1.67 2.44
CA GLU A 112 -13.26 -1.19 1.97
C GLU A 112 -12.99 -0.15 0.89
N VAL A 113 -13.45 -0.41 -0.34
CA VAL A 113 -13.37 0.57 -1.43
C VAL A 113 -14.70 1.33 -1.54
N PRO A 114 -14.80 2.56 -0.99
CA PRO A 114 -16.03 3.36 -1.08
C PRO A 114 -16.22 4.00 -2.46
N LEU A 115 -15.14 4.18 -3.23
CA LEU A 115 -15.17 4.81 -4.54
C LEU A 115 -14.01 4.30 -5.42
N VAL A 116 -14.30 4.09 -6.71
CA VAL A 116 -13.29 4.03 -7.77
C VAL A 116 -13.36 5.32 -8.57
N MET A 117 -12.24 6.04 -8.69
CA MET A 117 -12.12 7.20 -9.56
C MET A 117 -11.28 6.86 -10.78
N ALA A 118 -11.67 7.34 -11.97
CA ALA A 118 -10.90 7.10 -13.17
C ALA A 118 -10.91 8.26 -14.17
N ASN A 119 -9.82 8.37 -14.93
CA ASN A 119 -9.72 9.36 -16.02
C ASN A 119 -10.39 8.91 -17.33
N HIS A 120 -11.03 7.73 -17.32
CA HIS A 120 -11.79 7.17 -18.42
C HIS A 120 -13.03 6.44 -17.89
N PRO A 121 -14.15 6.38 -18.66
CA PRO A 121 -15.37 5.70 -18.22
C PRO A 121 -15.29 4.17 -18.35
N THR A 122 -14.20 3.64 -18.90
CA THR A 122 -14.06 2.24 -19.33
C THR A 122 -14.36 1.22 -18.23
N LEU A 123 -14.01 1.52 -16.99
CA LEU A 123 -14.14 0.60 -15.87
C LEU A 123 -15.45 0.75 -15.07
N ALA A 124 -16.36 1.65 -15.50
CA ALA A 124 -17.65 1.84 -14.82
C ALA A 124 -18.48 0.55 -14.72
N PRO A 125 -18.62 -0.30 -15.78
CA PRO A 125 -19.37 -1.55 -15.67
C PRO A 125 -18.76 -2.55 -14.70
N LEU A 126 -17.42 -2.56 -14.54
CA LEU A 126 -16.73 -3.41 -13.58
C LEU A 126 -17.04 -2.98 -12.15
N ALA A 127 -16.92 -1.68 -11.86
CA ALA A 127 -17.22 -1.14 -10.54
C ALA A 127 -18.70 -1.40 -10.17
N GLU A 128 -19.62 -1.20 -11.12
CA GLU A 128 -21.05 -1.52 -10.96
C GLU A 128 -21.28 -3.00 -10.64
N PHE A 129 -20.59 -3.92 -11.34
CA PHE A 129 -20.68 -5.36 -11.06
C PHE A 129 -20.30 -5.71 -9.62
N TYR A 130 -19.30 -5.03 -9.04
CA TYR A 130 -18.91 -5.18 -7.65
C TYR A 130 -19.71 -4.30 -6.68
N LYS A 131 -20.68 -3.52 -7.18
CA LYS A 131 -21.50 -2.57 -6.42
C LYS A 131 -20.69 -1.49 -5.70
N VAL A 132 -19.61 -1.05 -6.34
CA VAL A 132 -18.75 0.04 -5.87
C VAL A 132 -19.08 1.30 -6.68
N PRO A 133 -19.32 2.45 -6.04
CA PRO A 133 -19.46 3.73 -6.73
C PRO A 133 -18.30 4.01 -7.68
N PHE A 134 -18.59 4.66 -8.81
CA PHE A 134 -17.61 5.01 -9.82
C PHE A 134 -17.74 6.46 -10.22
N GLU A 135 -16.65 7.22 -10.16
CA GLU A 135 -16.59 8.62 -10.57
C GLU A 135 -15.60 8.79 -11.72
N HIS A 136 -16.09 9.33 -12.83
CA HIS A 136 -15.28 9.59 -14.02
C HIS A 136 -15.07 11.09 -14.19
N LEU A 137 -13.80 11.48 -14.27
CA LEU A 137 -13.36 12.83 -14.57
C LEU A 137 -12.27 12.76 -15.63
N ALA A 138 -12.55 13.25 -16.85
CA ALA A 138 -11.58 13.22 -17.92
C ALA A 138 -10.36 14.11 -17.58
N VAL A 139 -9.17 13.66 -17.98
CA VAL A 139 -7.91 14.43 -17.84
C VAL A 139 -7.27 14.53 -19.22
N THR A 140 -7.51 15.66 -19.90
CA THR A 140 -7.00 15.94 -21.26
C THR A 140 -6.04 17.14 -21.29
N ASN A 141 -6.04 17.97 -20.24
CA ASN A 141 -5.19 19.13 -20.09
C ASN A 141 -4.80 19.35 -18.62
N GLN A 142 -3.96 20.35 -18.34
CA GLN A 142 -3.45 20.62 -16.99
C GLN A 142 -4.52 21.12 -16.01
N ASP A 143 -5.49 21.91 -16.49
CA ASP A 143 -6.57 22.42 -15.62
C ASP A 143 -7.50 21.29 -15.16
N GLU A 144 -7.80 20.36 -16.07
CA GLU A 144 -8.56 19.14 -15.78
C GLU A 144 -7.77 18.19 -14.87
N LYS A 145 -6.45 18.07 -15.05
CA LYS A 145 -5.59 17.32 -14.13
C LYS A 145 -5.67 17.92 -12.72
N ALA A 146 -5.49 19.23 -12.59
CA ALA A 146 -5.57 19.91 -11.31
C ALA A 146 -6.97 19.75 -10.67
N ALA A 147 -8.03 19.75 -11.47
CA ALA A 147 -9.38 19.47 -10.98
C ALA A 147 -9.57 18.03 -10.51
N PHE A 148 -9.05 17.05 -11.25
CA PHE A 148 -9.06 15.64 -10.85
C PHE A 148 -8.34 15.44 -9.52
N GLU A 149 -7.14 16.00 -9.37
CA GLU A 149 -6.33 15.86 -8.16
C GLU A 149 -6.94 16.57 -6.94
N ARG A 150 -7.57 17.75 -7.14
CA ARG A 150 -8.37 18.36 -6.08
C ARG A 150 -9.53 17.46 -5.64
N ARG A 151 -10.25 16.87 -6.61
CA ARG A 151 -11.33 15.95 -6.29
C ARG A 151 -10.85 14.71 -5.53
N VAL A 152 -9.68 14.18 -5.86
CA VAL A 152 -9.07 13.07 -5.11
C VAL A 152 -8.92 13.44 -3.63
N LEU A 153 -8.40 14.64 -3.33
CA LEU A 153 -8.26 15.10 -1.94
C LEU A 153 -9.60 15.32 -1.25
N GLU A 154 -10.59 15.90 -1.94
CA GLU A 154 -11.95 16.04 -1.43
C GLU A 154 -12.56 14.67 -1.07
N VAL A 155 -12.42 13.66 -1.94
CA VAL A 155 -12.87 12.29 -1.69
C VAL A 155 -12.13 11.66 -0.52
N VAL A 156 -10.83 11.92 -0.38
CA VAL A 156 -10.04 11.43 0.75
C VAL A 156 -10.63 11.92 2.07
N ASP A 157 -11.00 13.20 2.14
CA ASP A 157 -11.61 13.78 3.33
C ASP A 157 -13.08 13.33 3.51
N GLU A 158 -13.89 13.33 2.44
CA GLU A 158 -15.31 12.94 2.46
C GLU A 158 -15.54 11.50 2.94
N HIS A 159 -14.61 10.61 2.59
CA HIS A 159 -14.73 9.18 2.84
C HIS A 159 -13.75 8.66 3.88
N ASP A 160 -13.04 9.53 4.63
CA ASP A 160 -12.02 9.12 5.60
C ASP A 160 -11.04 8.09 5.02
N ILE A 161 -10.51 8.37 3.83
CA ILE A 161 -9.62 7.43 3.11
C ILE A 161 -8.25 7.39 3.79
N GLU A 162 -7.77 6.17 3.98
CA GLU A 162 -6.51 5.88 4.67
C GLU A 162 -5.42 5.45 3.70
N LEU A 163 -5.81 4.91 2.54
CA LEU A 163 -4.94 4.49 1.46
C LEU A 163 -5.51 4.86 0.10
N VAL A 164 -4.68 5.43 -0.76
CA VAL A 164 -4.95 5.61 -2.19
C VAL A 164 -4.16 4.58 -2.98
N VAL A 165 -4.82 3.87 -3.89
CA VAL A 165 -4.18 2.85 -4.74
C VAL A 165 -4.24 3.26 -6.20
N LEU A 166 -3.08 3.43 -6.83
CA LEU A 166 -2.95 3.64 -8.27
C LEU A 166 -2.99 2.28 -8.98
N ALA A 167 -4.20 1.77 -9.24
CA ALA A 167 -4.42 0.50 -9.93
C ALA A 167 -4.21 0.67 -11.45
N ARG A 168 -2.94 0.79 -11.86
CA ARG A 168 -2.54 1.15 -13.24
C ARG A 168 -3.17 2.47 -13.71
N TYR A 169 -3.22 3.45 -12.80
CA TYR A 169 -3.50 4.83 -13.15
C TYR A 169 -2.32 5.40 -13.93
N MET A 170 -2.57 5.90 -15.13
CA MET A 170 -1.51 6.25 -16.09
C MET A 170 -1.15 7.75 -16.11
N GLN A 171 -1.85 8.59 -15.34
CA GLN A 171 -1.44 9.99 -15.19
C GLN A 171 -0.37 10.10 -14.10
N ILE A 172 0.66 10.89 -14.38
CA ILE A 172 1.68 11.26 -13.40
C ILE A 172 1.02 12.18 -12.39
N LEU A 173 1.10 11.88 -11.08
CA LEU A 173 0.58 12.76 -10.05
C LEU A 173 1.42 14.05 -9.96
N SER A 174 0.80 15.17 -9.60
CA SER A 174 1.53 16.39 -9.25
C SER A 174 2.36 16.20 -7.97
N PRO A 175 3.46 16.98 -7.81
CA PRO A 175 4.22 16.99 -6.56
C PRO A 175 3.34 17.26 -5.34
N GLU A 176 2.37 18.17 -5.47
CA GLU A 176 1.45 18.55 -4.40
C GLU A 176 0.57 17.39 -3.96
N LEU A 177 0.05 16.59 -4.90
CA LEU A 177 -0.73 15.40 -4.56
C LEU A 177 0.16 14.29 -3.98
N CYS A 178 1.38 14.13 -4.48
CA CYS A 178 2.34 13.17 -3.90
C CYS A 178 2.65 13.50 -2.43
N GLU A 179 2.88 14.77 -2.10
CA GLU A 179 3.14 15.21 -0.73
C GLU A 179 1.92 15.01 0.18
N ALA A 180 0.72 15.37 -0.29
CA ALA A 180 -0.52 15.18 0.48
C ALA A 180 -0.82 13.69 0.79
N LEU A 181 -0.36 12.78 -0.06
CA LEU A 181 -0.54 11.34 0.06
C LEU A 181 0.73 10.59 0.51
N GLU A 182 1.72 11.30 1.05
CA GLU A 182 2.98 10.69 1.49
C GLU A 182 2.71 9.54 2.48
N GLY A 183 3.33 8.38 2.21
CA GLY A 183 3.15 7.16 2.99
C GLY A 183 1.74 6.52 2.90
N ARG A 184 0.82 7.08 2.11
CA ARG A 184 -0.58 6.64 1.98
C ARG A 184 -1.03 6.48 0.53
N ALA A 185 -0.11 6.45 -0.43
CA ALA A 185 -0.40 6.12 -1.82
C ALA A 185 0.50 4.97 -2.31
N ILE A 186 -0.10 3.90 -2.81
CA ILE A 186 0.61 2.74 -3.39
C ILE A 186 0.40 2.70 -4.90
N ASN A 187 1.50 2.57 -5.64
CA ASN A 187 1.50 2.37 -7.08
C ASN A 187 1.92 0.97 -7.47
N ILE A 188 1.53 0.53 -8.67
CA ILE A 188 2.06 -0.66 -9.33
C ILE A 188 2.73 -0.31 -10.64
N HIS A 189 4.03 -0.62 -10.72
CA HIS A 189 4.80 -0.50 -11.93
C HIS A 189 4.99 -1.88 -12.57
N HIS A 190 4.76 -1.98 -13.88
CA HIS A 190 4.74 -3.22 -14.69
C HIS A 190 6.14 -3.80 -14.98
N SER A 191 7.18 -3.26 -14.36
CA SER A 191 8.54 -3.72 -14.55
C SER A 191 9.19 -4.01 -13.20
N PHE A 192 10.15 -4.92 -13.21
CA PHE A 192 11.08 -5.09 -12.11
C PHE A 192 12.04 -3.90 -12.13
N LEU A 193 11.83 -2.94 -11.24
CA LEU A 193 12.66 -1.75 -11.18
C LEU A 193 14.06 -2.12 -10.65
N PRO A 194 15.14 -1.55 -11.25
CA PRO A 194 15.17 -0.69 -12.43
C PRO A 194 15.01 -1.48 -13.75
N GLY A 195 13.97 -1.15 -14.55
CA GLY A 195 13.57 -1.88 -15.77
C GLY A 195 13.26 -0.99 -16.98
N PHE A 196 12.62 -1.55 -18.02
CA PHE A 196 12.33 -0.87 -19.29
C PHE A 196 11.46 0.38 -19.08
N LYS A 197 11.99 1.57 -19.41
CA LYS A 197 11.24 2.85 -19.40
C LYS A 197 10.52 3.07 -20.74
N GLY A 198 9.47 3.89 -20.72
CA GLY A 198 8.78 4.36 -21.94
C GLY A 198 7.65 3.46 -22.46
N ALA A 199 7.20 3.73 -23.69
CA ALA A 199 6.02 3.08 -24.26
C ALA A 199 6.26 1.61 -24.65
N ASN A 200 5.18 0.81 -24.59
CA ASN A 200 5.15 -0.62 -24.99
C ASN A 200 6.24 -1.49 -24.33
N PRO A 201 6.31 -1.51 -22.98
CA PRO A 201 7.34 -2.21 -22.22
C PRO A 201 7.42 -3.71 -22.56
N TYR A 202 6.28 -4.39 -22.75
CA TYR A 202 6.24 -5.81 -23.11
C TYR A 202 6.83 -6.09 -24.50
N ARG A 203 6.70 -5.18 -25.46
CA ARG A 203 7.35 -5.31 -26.77
C ARG A 203 8.87 -5.16 -26.65
N GLN A 204 9.33 -4.23 -25.81
CA GLN A 204 10.77 -4.07 -25.53
C GLN A 204 11.33 -5.33 -24.85
N ALA A 205 10.63 -5.85 -23.85
CA ALA A 205 10.99 -7.09 -23.15
C ALA A 205 11.08 -8.29 -24.09
N HIS A 206 10.09 -8.47 -24.98
CA HIS A 206 10.11 -9.51 -26.01
C HIS A 206 11.30 -9.36 -26.96
N ALA A 207 11.50 -8.16 -27.53
CA ALA A 207 12.61 -7.89 -28.45
C ALA A 207 13.98 -8.11 -27.80
N ARG A 208 14.10 -7.84 -26.49
CA ARG A 208 15.32 -8.07 -25.71
C ARG A 208 15.53 -9.54 -25.33
N GLY A 209 14.52 -10.39 -25.50
CA GLY A 209 14.56 -11.82 -25.20
C GLY A 209 14.66 -12.13 -23.70
N VAL A 210 14.00 -11.33 -22.85
CA VAL A 210 14.04 -11.51 -21.39
C VAL A 210 13.56 -12.91 -20.99
N LYS A 211 13.96 -13.35 -19.80
CA LYS A 211 13.54 -14.64 -19.21
C LYS A 211 12.72 -14.48 -17.95
N LEU A 212 12.46 -13.22 -17.59
CA LEU A 212 11.63 -12.82 -16.47
C LEU A 212 10.82 -11.60 -16.88
N VAL A 213 9.55 -11.58 -16.51
CA VAL A 213 8.72 -10.39 -16.40
C VAL A 213 8.36 -10.22 -14.93
N GLY A 214 8.04 -9.02 -14.48
CA GLY A 214 7.71 -8.79 -13.09
C GLY A 214 7.09 -7.43 -12.86
N ALA A 215 6.69 -7.20 -11.62
CA ALA A 215 6.06 -5.96 -11.21
C ALA A 215 6.62 -5.50 -9.86
N THR A 216 6.55 -4.21 -9.61
CA THR A 216 7.02 -3.57 -8.39
C THR A 216 5.91 -2.71 -7.81
N ALA A 217 5.45 -3.05 -6.61
CA ALA A 217 4.58 -2.19 -5.83
C ALA A 217 5.43 -1.32 -4.89
N HIS A 218 5.14 -0.02 -4.86
CA HIS A 218 5.92 0.95 -4.10
C HIS A 218 5.04 2.11 -3.63
N PHE A 219 5.51 2.83 -2.60
CA PHE A 219 4.89 4.09 -2.24
C PHE A 219 5.13 5.15 -3.30
N VAL A 220 4.13 6.01 -3.54
CA VAL A 220 4.27 7.15 -4.44
C VAL A 220 5.10 8.23 -3.77
N THR A 221 6.00 8.84 -4.54
CA THR A 221 6.76 10.03 -4.16
C THR A 221 6.78 11.00 -5.34
N THR A 222 7.42 12.16 -5.17
CA THR A 222 7.64 13.12 -6.28
C THR A 222 8.56 12.56 -7.37
N ASP A 223 9.42 11.59 -7.02
CA ASP A 223 10.30 10.91 -7.97
C ASP A 223 9.54 9.76 -8.64
N LEU A 224 9.25 9.96 -9.94
CA LEU A 224 8.39 9.06 -10.72
C LEU A 224 8.94 7.62 -10.73
N ASP A 225 8.12 6.68 -10.25
CA ASP A 225 8.42 5.25 -10.14
C ASP A 225 9.67 4.92 -9.29
N GLU A 226 10.06 5.79 -8.35
CA GLU A 226 11.29 5.64 -7.55
C GLU A 226 11.07 5.66 -6.03
N GLY A 227 9.80 5.65 -5.58
CA GLY A 227 9.49 5.62 -4.16
C GLY A 227 9.82 4.29 -3.46
N PRO A 228 9.74 4.25 -2.11
CA PRO A 228 10.10 3.07 -1.32
C PRO A 228 9.34 1.81 -1.76
N ILE A 229 10.10 0.80 -2.19
CA ILE A 229 9.57 -0.48 -2.67
C ILE A 229 8.93 -1.24 -1.51
N ILE A 230 7.72 -1.76 -1.73
CA ILE A 230 6.98 -2.60 -0.78
C ILE A 230 7.11 -4.08 -1.15
N GLU A 231 6.90 -4.41 -2.42
CA GLU A 231 6.86 -5.80 -2.89
C GLU A 231 7.24 -5.90 -4.36
N GLN A 232 7.90 -7.00 -4.72
CA GLN A 232 8.27 -7.31 -6.10
C GLN A 232 8.07 -8.78 -6.40
N ASN A 233 7.34 -9.08 -7.47
CA ASN A 233 7.22 -10.44 -7.99
C ASN A 233 7.73 -10.54 -9.42
N VAL A 234 8.24 -11.72 -9.74
CA VAL A 234 8.70 -12.06 -11.08
C VAL A 234 8.16 -13.42 -11.49
N ARG A 235 7.91 -13.56 -12.80
CA ARG A 235 7.53 -14.81 -13.45
C ARG A 235 8.47 -15.11 -14.60
N ARG A 236 8.83 -16.38 -14.74
CA ARG A 236 9.63 -16.86 -15.86
C ARG A 236 8.83 -16.82 -17.15
N VAL A 237 9.50 -16.38 -18.21
CA VAL A 237 9.00 -16.38 -19.59
C VAL A 237 10.08 -16.96 -20.50
N ASP A 238 9.69 -17.44 -21.67
CA ASP A 238 10.61 -18.05 -22.64
C ASP A 238 10.45 -17.48 -24.05
N HIS A 239 11.07 -18.15 -25.03
CA HIS A 239 11.16 -17.67 -26.41
C HIS A 239 9.96 -18.08 -27.27
N ALA A 240 9.08 -18.95 -26.77
CA ALA A 240 7.83 -19.30 -27.41
C ALA A 240 6.72 -18.30 -27.07
N ASP A 241 6.84 -17.57 -25.95
CA ASP A 241 5.87 -16.56 -25.53
C ASP A 241 5.82 -15.37 -26.50
N SER A 242 4.64 -15.10 -27.03
CA SER A 242 4.34 -13.91 -27.82
C SER A 242 4.26 -12.64 -26.96
N VAL A 243 4.30 -11.46 -27.58
CA VAL A 243 4.12 -10.17 -26.89
C VAL A 243 2.79 -10.11 -26.11
N ALA A 244 1.72 -10.72 -26.64
CA ALA A 244 0.41 -10.73 -25.99
C ALA A 244 0.40 -11.62 -24.74
N GLU A 245 1.07 -12.79 -24.80
CA GLU A 245 1.24 -13.67 -23.65
C GLU A 245 2.11 -13.03 -22.57
N LEU A 246 3.21 -12.36 -22.96
CA LEU A 246 4.03 -11.58 -22.00
C LEU A 246 3.21 -10.49 -21.31
N GLN A 247 2.36 -9.78 -22.06
CA GLN A 247 1.48 -8.78 -21.49
C GLN A 247 0.46 -9.38 -20.51
N SER A 248 -0.17 -10.50 -20.87
CA SER A 248 -1.11 -11.20 -19.97
C SER A 248 -0.41 -11.66 -18.68
N MET A 249 0.75 -12.30 -18.81
CA MET A 249 1.52 -12.76 -17.65
C MET A 249 2.01 -11.60 -16.78
N GLY A 250 2.40 -10.48 -17.39
CA GLY A 250 2.78 -9.29 -16.65
C GLY A 250 1.60 -8.66 -15.90
N GLN A 251 0.40 -8.62 -16.51
CA GLN A 251 -0.82 -8.18 -15.82
C GLN A 251 -1.16 -9.05 -14.61
N ASP A 252 -0.97 -10.37 -14.70
CA ASP A 252 -1.14 -11.28 -13.56
C ASP A 252 -0.17 -10.93 -12.41
N GLU A 253 1.11 -10.69 -12.73
CA GLU A 253 2.12 -10.32 -11.73
C GLU A 253 1.88 -8.93 -11.14
N GLU A 254 1.40 -7.97 -11.93
CA GLU A 254 0.99 -6.65 -11.45
C GLU A 254 -0.15 -6.76 -10.42
N SER A 255 -1.23 -7.48 -10.75
CA SER A 255 -2.36 -7.68 -9.85
C SER A 255 -1.93 -8.34 -8.54
N ARG A 256 -1.16 -9.44 -8.63
CA ARG A 256 -0.69 -10.17 -7.45
C ARG A 256 0.21 -9.32 -6.56
N THR A 257 1.16 -8.60 -7.15
CA THR A 257 2.11 -7.75 -6.42
C THR A 257 1.39 -6.60 -5.74
N LEU A 258 0.48 -5.92 -6.46
CA LEU A 258 -0.28 -4.81 -5.90
C LEU A 258 -1.18 -5.27 -4.74
N THR A 259 -1.94 -6.35 -4.93
CA THR A 259 -2.78 -6.91 -3.89
C THR A 259 -1.98 -7.26 -2.64
N GLN A 260 -0.78 -7.86 -2.80
CA GLN A 260 0.06 -8.22 -1.67
C GLN A 260 0.55 -6.98 -0.89
N ALA A 261 0.96 -5.93 -1.61
CA ALA A 261 1.35 -4.67 -1.00
C ALA A 261 0.18 -3.99 -0.26
N VAL A 262 -1.00 -3.94 -0.88
CA VAL A 262 -2.22 -3.39 -0.24
C VAL A 262 -2.60 -4.20 1.00
N LYS A 263 -2.49 -5.53 0.94
CA LYS A 263 -2.76 -6.40 2.10
C LYS A 263 -1.82 -6.09 3.26
N TRP A 264 -0.51 -6.02 2.99
CA TRP A 264 0.46 -5.68 4.03
C TRP A 264 0.28 -4.28 4.59
N PHE A 265 -0.15 -3.32 3.77
CA PHE A 265 -0.50 -1.99 4.26
C PHE A 265 -1.69 -2.04 5.22
N ALA A 266 -2.79 -2.69 4.81
CA ALA A 266 -4.00 -2.83 5.62
C ALA A 266 -3.80 -3.64 6.91
N GLU A 267 -2.81 -4.52 6.95
CA GLU A 267 -2.43 -5.29 8.14
C GLU A 267 -1.36 -4.59 9.01
N HIS A 268 -1.00 -3.34 8.69
CA HIS A 268 0.05 -2.55 9.36
C HIS A 268 1.40 -3.28 9.40
N ARG A 269 1.74 -3.99 8.32
CA ARG A 269 2.97 -4.77 8.18
C ARG A 269 4.13 -3.98 7.57
N ILE A 270 3.88 -2.76 7.08
CA ILE A 270 4.87 -1.95 6.37
C ILE A 270 5.25 -0.75 7.25
N LEU A 271 6.56 -0.56 7.49
CA LEU A 271 7.11 0.64 8.12
C LEU A 271 8.16 1.28 7.22
N LEU A 272 8.15 2.62 7.11
CA LEU A 272 9.10 3.38 6.29
C LEU A 272 10.46 3.53 7.00
N ASP A 273 11.54 3.20 6.28
CA ASP A 273 12.94 3.44 6.68
C ASP A 273 13.64 4.31 5.62
N GLY A 274 13.33 5.61 5.64
CA GLY A 274 13.78 6.54 4.60
C GLY A 274 13.27 6.11 3.22
N GLN A 275 14.19 5.79 2.32
CA GLN A 275 13.88 5.36 0.94
C GLN A 275 13.56 3.86 0.79
N ARG A 276 13.42 3.13 1.91
CA ARG A 276 13.15 1.68 1.94
C ARG A 276 11.96 1.38 2.83
N THR A 277 11.50 0.13 2.80
CA THR A 277 10.47 -0.37 3.70
C THR A 277 10.99 -1.53 4.52
N ILE A 278 10.48 -1.64 5.75
CA ILE A 278 10.55 -2.84 6.58
C ILE A 278 9.18 -3.50 6.47
N VAL A 279 9.14 -4.76 6.03
CA VAL A 279 7.90 -5.53 5.87
C VAL A 279 7.89 -6.74 6.79
N PHE A 280 6.98 -6.74 7.75
CA PHE A 280 6.78 -7.78 8.74
C PHE A 280 5.82 -8.87 8.23
N ARG A 281 6.37 -10.02 7.83
CA ARG A 281 5.65 -11.13 7.16
C ARG A 281 5.14 -12.18 8.13
#